data_AF-A0A958XU85-F1
#
_entry.id   AF-A0A958XU85-F1
#
_cell.length_a   1.000
_cell.length_b   1.000
_cell.length_c   1.000
_cell.angle_alpha   90.00
_cell.angle_beta   90.00
_cell.angle_gamma   90.00
#
_symmetry.space_group_name_H-M   'P 1'
#
loop_
_entity.id
_entity.type
_entity.pdbx_description
1 polymer ?
#
loop_
_entity_poly.entity_id
_entity_poly.type
_entity_poly.pdbx_seq_one_letter_code
_entity_poly.pdbx_strand_id
1 'polypeptide(L)'
;MKIIRRYYLLLLFLLLFPVMYARINEVPRGVLWSDCEGYYLYLPAMFIIGDFHQLKEGSMWPQRNEQGEIVIKYTCGVALFECPFFLAAKWYCDAKGYDTPDYFNIHYCRAIAICGYFFGFLGLFFLRKALLQRGFSEKVAFWTLIAVFFGTNLFHYTTKEMGMSHVYSFCLFALLAWHTPRFL
;
A
#
# COMPACT_ATOMS: atom_id res chain seq x y z
N MET A 1 -28.68 12.33 -8.89
CA MET A 1 -27.48 12.15 -9.76
C MET A 1 -26.24 12.98 -9.35
N LYS A 2 -26.35 14.22 -8.83
CA LYS A 2 -25.17 15.04 -8.43
C LYS A 2 -24.33 14.42 -7.30
N ILE A 3 -24.97 13.76 -6.33
CA ILE A 3 -24.31 13.12 -5.18
C ILE A 3 -23.38 11.99 -5.65
N ILE A 4 -23.87 11.07 -6.49
CA ILE A 4 -23.07 9.94 -7.02
C ILE A 4 -21.83 10.43 -7.74
N ARG A 5 -21.95 11.48 -8.58
CA ARG A 5 -20.80 12.06 -9.30
C ARG A 5 -19.73 12.66 -8.38
N ARG A 6 -20.10 13.10 -7.18
CA ARG A 6 -19.17 13.66 -6.21
C ARG A 6 -18.51 12.60 -5.34
N TYR A 7 -19.22 11.51 -5.05
CA TYR A 7 -18.80 10.53 -4.05
C TYR A 7 -18.53 9.12 -4.58
N TYR A 8 -18.56 8.88 -5.90
CA TYR A 8 -18.39 7.52 -6.45
C TYR A 8 -17.08 6.84 -6.02
N LEU A 9 -15.97 7.57 -5.86
CA LEU A 9 -14.72 6.99 -5.36
C LEU A 9 -14.83 6.54 -3.91
N LEU A 10 -15.47 7.36 -3.06
CA LEU A 10 -15.72 7.00 -1.67
C LEU A 10 -16.69 5.81 -1.57
N LEU A 11 -17.74 5.79 -2.39
CA LEU A 11 -18.67 4.67 -2.45
C LEU A 11 -17.96 3.39 -2.91
N LEU A 12 -17.08 3.47 -3.91
CA LEU A 12 -16.28 2.35 -4.39
C LEU A 12 -15.29 1.86 -3.32
N PHE A 13 -14.67 2.79 -2.58
CA PHE A 13 -13.82 2.48 -1.42
C PHE A 13 -14.62 1.71 -0.37
N LEU A 14 -15.79 2.22 0.04
CA LEU A 14 -16.60 1.55 1.06
C LEU A 14 -17.12 0.20 0.57
N LEU A 15 -17.47 0.08 -0.71
CA LEU A 15 -17.97 -1.15 -1.32
C LEU A 15 -16.90 -2.25 -1.40
N LEU A 16 -15.65 -1.88 -1.70
CA LEU A 16 -14.56 -2.85 -1.89
C LEU A 16 -13.78 -3.14 -0.61
N PHE A 17 -13.98 -2.35 0.45
CA PHE A 17 -13.32 -2.59 1.73
C PHE A 17 -13.61 -3.99 2.30
N PRO A 18 -14.86 -4.52 2.29
CA PRO A 18 -15.14 -5.89 2.72
C PRO A 18 -14.42 -6.95 1.87
N VAL A 19 -14.26 -6.71 0.57
CA VAL A 19 -13.56 -7.63 -0.34
C VAL A 19 -12.07 -7.70 0.02
N MET A 20 -11.43 -6.54 0.20
CA MET A 20 -10.05 -6.47 0.65
C MET A 20 -9.90 -7.11 2.04
N TYR A 21 -10.81 -6.80 2.97
CA TYR A 21 -10.79 -7.31 4.34
C TYR A 21 -10.97 -8.84 4.41
N ALA A 22 -11.84 -9.41 3.59
CA ALA A 22 -12.00 -10.87 3.50
C ALA A 22 -10.70 -11.53 3.02
N ARG A 23 -10.09 -11.01 1.95
CA ARG A 23 -8.86 -11.56 1.38
C ARG A 23 -7.67 -11.52 2.33
N ILE A 24 -7.49 -10.43 3.08
CA ILE A 24 -6.40 -10.33 4.06
C ILE A 24 -6.60 -11.27 5.25
N ASN A 25 -7.86 -11.59 5.63
CA ASN A 25 -8.11 -12.52 6.72
C ASN A 25 -7.92 -13.99 6.34
N GLU A 26 -8.11 -14.33 5.06
CA GLU A 26 -7.83 -15.68 4.57
C GLU A 26 -6.33 -15.98 4.59
N VAL A 27 -5.50 -15.06 4.08
CA VAL A 27 -4.04 -15.24 4.02
C VAL A 27 -3.33 -13.95 4.45
N PRO A 28 -3.24 -13.67 5.76
CA PRO A 28 -2.63 -12.43 6.28
C PRO A 28 -1.22 -12.21 5.78
N ARG A 29 -0.41 -13.27 5.83
CA ARG A 29 0.98 -13.23 5.40
C ARG A 29 1.11 -13.04 3.89
N GLY A 30 0.05 -13.13 3.10
CA GLY A 30 0.11 -12.85 1.66
C GLY A 30 0.48 -11.41 1.34
N VAL A 31 0.17 -10.45 2.21
CA VAL A 31 0.41 -9.02 1.92
C VAL A 31 1.88 -8.59 2.02
N LEU A 32 2.68 -9.26 2.86
CA LEU A 32 4.11 -8.95 3.00
C LEU A 32 4.96 -10.01 2.30
N TRP A 33 4.46 -10.73 1.30
CA TRP A 33 5.17 -11.89 0.72
C TRP A 33 6.12 -11.48 -0.42
N SER A 34 7.24 -12.21 -0.58
CA SER A 34 8.23 -11.97 -1.65
C SER A 34 8.80 -10.54 -1.57
N ASP A 35 8.77 -9.77 -2.66
CA ASP A 35 9.30 -8.40 -2.72
C ASP A 35 8.69 -7.45 -1.69
N CYS A 36 7.41 -7.64 -1.35
CA CYS A 36 6.74 -6.84 -0.31
C CYS A 36 7.44 -6.95 1.04
N GLU A 37 7.93 -8.15 1.37
CA GLU A 37 8.68 -8.37 2.61
C GLU A 37 9.92 -7.49 2.65
N GLY A 38 10.66 -7.46 1.54
CA GLY A 38 11.88 -6.68 1.44
C GLY A 38 11.65 -5.17 1.60
N TYR A 39 10.55 -4.65 1.06
CA TYR A 39 10.13 -3.27 1.30
C TYR A 39 9.80 -3.03 2.77
N TYR A 40 9.07 -3.97 3.37
CA TYR A 40 8.54 -3.87 4.72
C TYR A 40 9.63 -3.96 5.79
N LEU A 41 10.65 -4.81 5.62
CA LEU A 41 11.66 -5.16 6.63
C LEU A 41 12.48 -3.97 7.16
N TYR A 42 12.50 -2.84 6.45
CA TYR A 42 13.06 -1.59 6.97
C TYR A 42 12.40 -1.14 8.28
N LEU A 43 11.09 -1.38 8.43
CA LEU A 43 10.31 -0.95 9.57
C LEU A 43 10.59 -1.77 10.84
N PRO A 44 10.50 -3.11 10.85
CA PRO A 44 10.86 -3.89 12.02
C PRO A 44 12.36 -3.79 12.34
N ALA A 45 13.25 -3.70 11.34
CA ALA A 45 14.67 -3.46 11.59
C ALA A 45 14.89 -2.19 12.41
N MET A 46 14.21 -1.10 12.07
CA MET A 46 14.37 0.19 12.73
C MET A 46 13.64 0.29 14.09
N PHE A 47 12.40 -0.21 14.18
CA PHE A 47 11.50 0.10 15.30
C PHE A 47 11.27 -1.04 16.28
N ILE A 48 11.70 -2.26 15.96
CA ILE A 48 11.50 -3.45 16.81
C ILE A 48 12.84 -4.11 17.13
N ILE A 49 13.63 -4.42 16.11
CA ILE A 49 14.91 -5.13 16.25
C ILE A 49 16.01 -4.15 16.69
N GLY A 50 16.04 -2.94 16.11
CA GLY A 50 17.08 -1.94 16.36
C GLY A 50 18.40 -2.21 15.63
N ASP A 51 18.44 -3.23 14.76
CA ASP A 51 19.63 -3.64 14.03
C ASP A 51 19.23 -4.25 12.66
N PHE A 52 19.78 -3.71 11.58
CA PHE A 52 19.52 -4.18 10.21
C PHE A 52 20.24 -5.50 9.88
N HIS A 53 21.22 -5.90 10.70
CA HIS A 53 22.02 -7.11 10.48
C HIS A 53 21.40 -8.36 11.14
N GLN A 54 20.43 -8.17 12.03
CA GLN A 54 19.76 -9.26 12.78
C GLN A 54 18.42 -9.67 12.17
N LEU A 55 18.22 -9.41 10.88
CA LEU A 55 17.03 -9.82 10.15
C LEU A 55 16.98 -11.33 9.99
N LYS A 56 15.81 -11.91 10.28
CA LYS A 56 15.54 -13.33 10.03
C LYS A 56 15.17 -13.55 8.57
N GLU A 57 15.56 -14.71 8.05
CA GLU A 57 15.13 -15.15 6.73
C GLU A 57 13.62 -15.39 6.71
N GLY A 58 12.97 -14.89 5.66
CA GLY A 58 11.54 -15.01 5.46
C GLY A 58 11.21 -15.44 4.04
N SER A 59 10.27 -14.75 3.40
CA SER A 59 9.78 -15.08 2.06
C SER A 59 10.47 -14.32 0.93
N MET A 60 11.21 -13.25 1.23
CA MET A 60 12.02 -12.58 0.21
C MET A 60 13.20 -13.44 -0.22
N TRP A 61 13.61 -13.33 -1.48
CA TRP A 61 14.82 -13.99 -1.96
C TRP A 61 16.05 -13.44 -1.22
N PRO A 62 16.72 -14.26 -0.38
CA PRO A 62 17.75 -13.77 0.52
C PRO A 62 18.97 -13.31 -0.26
N GLN A 63 19.53 -12.17 0.15
CA GLN A 63 20.88 -11.75 -0.22
C GLN A 63 21.67 -11.67 1.06
N ARG A 64 22.92 -12.15 1.02
CA ARG A 64 23.79 -12.20 2.20
C ARG A 64 25.05 -11.40 1.97
N ASN A 65 25.54 -10.74 3.01
CA ASN A 65 26.87 -10.15 3.00
C ASN A 65 27.95 -11.21 3.25
N GLU A 66 29.22 -10.78 3.32
CA GLU A 66 30.36 -11.66 3.59
C GLU A 66 30.26 -12.39 4.94
N GLN A 67 29.54 -11.80 5.90
CA GLN A 67 29.29 -12.34 7.23
C GLN A 67 28.11 -13.31 7.28
N GLY A 68 27.41 -13.53 6.16
CA GLY A 68 26.25 -14.42 6.06
C GLY A 68 24.92 -13.81 6.54
N GLU A 69 24.92 -12.52 6.89
CA GLU A 69 23.76 -11.78 7.39
C GLU A 69 22.81 -11.41 6.26
N ILE A 70 21.50 -11.37 6.53
CA ILE A 70 20.50 -10.99 5.53
C ILE A 70 20.59 -9.49 5.24
N VAL A 71 20.69 -9.14 3.96
CA VAL A 71 20.72 -7.76 3.47
C VAL A 71 19.42 -7.44 2.76
N ILE A 72 18.81 -6.30 3.11
CA ILE A 72 17.69 -5.76 2.36
C ILE A 72 18.21 -5.18 1.04
N LYS A 73 17.95 -5.87 -0.07
CA LYS A 73 18.35 -5.44 -1.43
C LYS A 73 17.41 -4.42 -2.07
N TYR A 74 16.22 -4.24 -1.50
CA TYR A 74 15.17 -3.38 -2.04
C TYR A 74 15.34 -1.94 -1.52
N THR A 75 14.78 -0.94 -2.19
CA THR A 75 14.84 0.43 -1.69
C THR A 75 13.76 0.70 -0.63
N CYS A 76 14.01 1.65 0.28
CA CYS A 76 13.11 1.96 1.40
C CYS A 76 11.86 2.79 1.02
N GLY A 77 11.66 3.12 -0.25
CA GLY A 77 10.61 4.07 -0.66
C GLY A 77 9.20 3.65 -0.25
N VAL A 78 8.87 2.37 -0.38
CA VAL A 78 7.57 1.81 0.06
C VAL A 78 7.45 1.82 1.58
N ALA A 79 8.53 1.50 2.30
CA ALA A 79 8.57 1.54 3.77
C ALA A 79 8.17 2.91 4.32
N LEU A 80 8.54 4.00 3.64
CA LEU A 80 8.17 5.36 4.07
C LEU A 80 6.65 5.59 4.05
N PHE A 81 5.93 5.03 3.07
CA PHE A 81 4.47 5.07 3.02
C PHE A 81 3.84 4.21 4.12
N GLU A 82 4.43 3.05 4.36
CA GLU A 82 3.96 2.05 5.31
C GLU A 82 4.21 2.46 6.77
N CYS A 83 5.25 3.25 7.03
CA CYS A 83 5.70 3.68 8.35
C CYS A 83 4.58 4.18 9.28
N PRO A 84 3.74 5.17 8.91
CA PRO A 84 2.67 5.64 9.81
C PRO A 84 1.65 4.54 10.15
N PHE A 85 1.35 3.63 9.22
CA PHE A 85 0.42 2.52 9.46
C PHE A 85 1.05 1.44 10.34
N PHE A 86 2.33 1.14 10.11
CA PHE A 86 3.10 0.22 10.93
C PHE A 86 3.25 0.71 12.36
N LEU A 87 3.58 1.99 12.57
CA LEU A 87 3.72 2.57 13.91
C LEU A 87 2.38 2.56 14.66
N ALA A 88 1.28 2.83 13.96
CA ALA A 88 -0.06 2.70 14.54
C ALA A 88 -0.37 1.25 14.94
N ALA A 89 0.02 0.27 14.12
CA ALA A 89 -0.13 -1.16 14.43
C ALA A 89 0.73 -1.58 15.62
N LYS A 90 1.99 -1.14 15.65
CA LYS A 90 2.92 -1.38 16.76
C LYS A 90 2.35 -0.86 18.06
N TRP A 91 1.92 0.41 18.08
CA TRP A 91 1.29 1.03 19.24
C TRP A 91 0.02 0.28 19.67
N TYR A 92 -0.80 -0.16 18.71
CA TYR A 92 -1.99 -0.96 18.99
C TYR A 92 -1.65 -2.32 19.62
N CYS A 93 -0.61 -3.01 19.12
CA CYS A 93 -0.11 -4.25 19.69
C CYS A 93 0.40 -4.05 21.12
N ASP A 94 1.23 -3.04 21.34
CA ASP A 94 1.78 -2.69 22.66
C ASP A 94 0.65 -2.39 23.66
N ALA A 95 -0.35 -1.58 23.25
CA ALA A 95 -1.47 -1.18 24.11
C ALA A 95 -2.42 -2.33 24.45
N LYS A 96 -2.48 -3.38 23.62
CA LYS A 96 -3.36 -4.53 23.80
C LYS A 96 -2.64 -5.78 24.31
N GLY A 97 -1.31 -5.72 24.48
CA GLY A 97 -0.50 -6.87 24.88
C GLY A 97 -0.45 -7.97 23.83
N TYR A 98 -0.56 -7.62 22.54
CA TYR A 98 -0.28 -8.56 21.45
C TYR A 98 1.23 -8.71 21.26
N ASP A 99 1.64 -9.75 20.52
CA ASP A 99 3.05 -10.06 20.26
C ASP A 99 3.67 -9.01 19.31
N THR A 100 4.09 -7.88 19.86
CA THR A 100 4.79 -6.82 19.14
C THR A 100 6.10 -7.31 18.50
N PRO A 101 6.95 -8.11 19.18
CA PRO A 101 8.15 -8.69 18.57
C PRO A 101 7.89 -9.53 17.32
N ASP A 102 6.75 -10.21 17.22
CA ASP A 102 6.29 -10.81 15.97
C ASP A 102 5.80 -9.74 14.99
N TYR A 103 6.75 -9.15 14.26
CA TYR A 103 6.49 -8.15 13.23
C TYR A 103 5.81 -8.70 11.97
N PHE A 104 5.45 -9.98 11.92
CA PHE A 104 4.60 -10.55 10.87
C PHE A 104 3.19 -10.92 11.37
N ASN A 105 2.86 -10.56 12.61
CA ASN A 105 1.54 -10.82 13.16
C ASN A 105 0.42 -10.20 12.30
N ILE A 106 -0.81 -10.65 12.55
CA ILE A 106 -2.01 -10.25 11.82
C ILE A 106 -2.25 -8.73 11.82
N HIS A 107 -1.86 -8.02 12.88
CA HIS A 107 -2.12 -6.58 13.02
C HIS A 107 -1.22 -5.77 12.09
N TYR A 108 0.07 -6.14 11.98
CA TYR A 108 0.97 -5.54 11.00
C TYR A 108 0.53 -5.84 9.57
N CYS A 109 0.19 -7.09 9.27
CA CYS A 109 -0.31 -7.47 7.95
C CYS A 109 -1.56 -6.66 7.56
N ARG A 110 -2.53 -6.53 8.48
CA ARG A 110 -3.73 -5.71 8.26
C ARG A 110 -3.41 -4.23 8.07
N ALA A 111 -2.47 -3.68 8.84
CA ALA A 111 -2.09 -2.29 8.73
C ALA A 111 -1.47 -1.97 7.36
N ILE A 112 -0.57 -2.83 6.87
CA ILE A 112 0.03 -2.68 5.54
C ILE A 112 -1.01 -2.90 4.43
N ALA A 113 -1.93 -3.85 4.61
CA ALA A 113 -3.07 -4.03 3.71
C ALA A 113 -3.92 -2.76 3.59
N ILE A 114 -4.24 -2.13 4.73
CA ILE A 114 -4.99 -0.86 4.78
C ILE A 114 -4.19 0.27 4.14
N CYS A 115 -2.87 0.31 4.34
CA CYS A 115 -1.97 1.28 3.72
C CYS A 115 -2.04 1.21 2.19
N GLY A 116 -1.77 0.04 1.61
CA GLY A 116 -1.82 -0.13 0.15
C GLY A 116 -3.21 0.12 -0.44
N TYR A 117 -4.27 -0.31 0.27
CA TYR A 117 -5.66 -0.01 -0.10
C TYR A 117 -5.92 1.50 -0.15
N PHE A 118 -5.51 2.22 0.91
CA PHE A 118 -5.65 3.67 1.00
C PHE A 118 -4.91 4.39 -0.14
N PHE A 119 -3.64 4.04 -0.40
CA PHE A 119 -2.86 4.68 -1.46
C PHE A 119 -3.35 4.35 -2.86
N GLY A 120 -3.89 3.14 -3.10
CA GLY A 120 -4.54 2.79 -4.37
C GLY A 120 -5.72 3.73 -4.69
N PHE A 121 -6.59 3.99 -3.71
CA PHE A 121 -7.71 4.93 -3.86
C PHE A 121 -7.28 6.39 -3.87
N LEU A 122 -6.24 6.76 -3.13
CA LEU A 122 -5.66 8.09 -3.19
C LEU A 122 -5.09 8.39 -4.59
N GLY A 123 -4.48 7.39 -5.24
CA GLY A 123 -4.05 7.48 -6.64
C GLY A 123 -5.23 7.70 -7.60
N LEU A 124 -6.33 6.97 -7.45
CA LEU A 124 -7.55 7.19 -8.25
C LEU A 124 -8.11 8.60 -8.03
N PHE A 125 -8.06 9.10 -6.80
CA PHE A 125 -8.46 10.47 -6.48
C PHE A 125 -7.60 11.50 -7.20
N PHE A 126 -6.27 11.35 -7.20
CA PHE A 126 -5.39 12.28 -7.92
C PHE A 126 -5.55 12.16 -9.44
N LEU A 127 -5.74 10.95 -9.97
CA LEU A 127 -6.02 10.76 -11.40
C LEU A 127 -7.33 11.45 -11.80
N ARG A 128 -8.37 11.36 -10.97
CA ARG A 128 -9.61 12.12 -11.17
C ARG A 128 -9.35 13.62 -11.24
N LYS A 129 -8.58 14.17 -10.29
CA LYS A 129 -8.25 15.61 -10.29
C LYS A 129 -7.45 16.02 -11.52
N ALA A 130 -6.49 15.19 -11.93
CA ALA A 130 -5.68 15.41 -13.13
C ALA A 130 -6.54 15.49 -14.40
N LEU A 131 -7.56 14.63 -14.53
CA LEU A 131 -8.50 14.64 -15.66
C LEU A 131 -9.40 15.87 -15.65
N LEU A 132 -10.03 16.18 -14.50
CA LEU A 132 -10.94 17.33 -14.42
C LEU A 132 -10.21 18.66 -14.64
N GLN A 133 -8.98 18.79 -14.15
CA GLN A 133 -8.17 20.00 -14.37
C GLN A 133 -7.83 20.22 -15.85
N ARG A 134 -7.77 19.15 -16.66
CA ARG A 134 -7.54 19.20 -18.11
C ARG A 134 -8.82 19.46 -18.91
N GLY A 135 -9.93 19.77 -18.24
CA GLY A 135 -11.20 20.10 -18.89
C GLY A 135 -12.02 18.88 -19.32
N PHE A 136 -11.62 17.66 -18.96
CA PHE A 136 -12.44 16.48 -19.23
C PHE A 136 -13.71 16.49 -18.38
N SER A 137 -14.82 16.05 -18.96
CA SER A 137 -16.10 15.98 -18.25
C SER A 137 -16.09 14.91 -17.15
N GLU A 138 -16.94 15.08 -16.12
CA GLU A 138 -17.13 14.09 -15.05
C GLU A 138 -17.45 12.68 -15.56
N LYS A 139 -18.15 12.57 -16.71
CA LYS A 139 -18.46 11.27 -17.32
C LYS A 139 -17.20 10.58 -17.84
N VAL A 140 -16.33 11.33 -18.52
CA VAL A 140 -15.07 10.80 -19.05
C VAL A 140 -14.18 10.39 -17.89
N ALA A 141 -14.00 11.25 -16.89
CA ALA A 141 -13.22 10.93 -15.70
C ALA A 141 -13.72 9.66 -14.99
N PHE A 142 -15.04 9.52 -14.80
CA PHE A 142 -15.62 8.33 -14.21
C PHE A 142 -15.29 7.05 -14.98
N TRP A 143 -15.54 7.03 -16.29
CA TRP A 143 -15.28 5.83 -17.10
C TRP A 143 -13.80 5.51 -17.23
N THR A 144 -12.93 6.51 -17.30
CA THR A 144 -11.47 6.32 -17.27
C THR A 144 -11.04 5.66 -15.96
N LEU A 145 -11.55 6.12 -14.81
CA LEU A 145 -11.17 5.54 -13.51
C LEU A 145 -11.64 4.09 -13.38
N ILE A 146 -12.86 3.78 -13.86
CA ILE A 146 -13.37 2.40 -13.90
C ILE A 146 -12.49 1.53 -14.81
N ALA A 147 -12.17 2.01 -16.02
CA ALA A 147 -11.33 1.28 -16.97
C ALA A 147 -9.91 1.05 -16.44
N VAL A 148 -9.28 2.05 -15.80
CA VAL A 148 -7.95 1.88 -15.21
C VAL A 148 -7.98 0.92 -14.03
N PHE A 149 -8.98 1.05 -13.15
CA PHE A 149 -9.04 0.24 -11.94
C PHE A 149 -9.36 -1.24 -12.22
N PHE A 150 -10.37 -1.51 -13.05
CA PHE A 150 -10.83 -2.87 -13.35
C PHE A 150 -10.23 -3.48 -14.61
N GLY A 151 -9.77 -2.65 -15.56
CA GLY A 151 -9.16 -3.10 -16.82
C GLY A 151 -7.65 -3.31 -16.77
N THR A 152 -7.02 -3.06 -15.61
CA THR A 152 -5.60 -3.33 -15.38
C THR A 152 -5.41 -4.16 -14.11
N ASN A 153 -4.16 -4.44 -13.74
CA ASN A 153 -3.83 -5.13 -12.48
C ASN A 153 -4.05 -4.27 -11.23
N LEU A 154 -4.50 -3.01 -11.35
CA LEU A 154 -4.68 -2.12 -10.19
C LEU A 154 -5.69 -2.67 -9.18
N PHE A 155 -6.80 -3.28 -9.62
CA PHE A 155 -7.74 -3.96 -8.71
C PHE A 155 -7.04 -5.06 -7.90
N HIS A 156 -6.19 -5.86 -8.54
CA HIS A 156 -5.45 -6.93 -7.90
C HIS A 156 -4.49 -6.39 -6.83
N TYR A 157 -3.66 -5.40 -7.18
CA TYR A 157 -2.72 -4.79 -6.23
C TYR A 157 -3.42 -3.98 -5.13
N THR A 158 -4.63 -3.48 -5.37
CA THR A 158 -5.38 -2.74 -4.34
C THR A 158 -6.09 -3.68 -3.37
N THR A 159 -6.44 -4.91 -3.77
CA THR A 159 -7.34 -5.78 -2.96
C THR A 159 -6.77 -7.15 -2.60
N LYS A 160 -5.63 -7.56 -3.16
CA LYS A 160 -4.96 -8.83 -2.83
C LYS A 160 -3.48 -8.66 -2.47
N GLU A 161 -2.73 -7.89 -3.27
CA GLU A 161 -1.28 -7.70 -3.10
C GLU A 161 -0.93 -6.25 -2.73
N MET A 162 -1.49 -5.79 -1.61
CA MET A 162 -1.42 -4.38 -1.18
C MET A 162 -0.02 -3.92 -0.73
N GLY A 163 0.88 -4.83 -0.35
CA GLY A 163 2.26 -4.49 0.00
C GLY A 163 3.16 -4.22 -1.20
N MET A 164 2.68 -4.49 -2.42
CA MET A 164 3.50 -4.28 -3.62
C MET A 164 3.65 -2.79 -3.94
N SER A 165 4.80 -2.42 -4.51
CA SER A 165 5.14 -1.05 -4.89
C SER A 165 4.19 -0.38 -5.90
N HIS A 166 3.36 -1.16 -6.60
CA HIS A 166 2.47 -0.74 -7.68
C HIS A 166 1.46 0.34 -7.26
N VAL A 167 0.76 0.17 -6.12
CA VAL A 167 -0.26 1.13 -5.67
C VAL A 167 0.35 2.46 -5.23
N TYR A 168 1.52 2.42 -4.60
CA TYR A 168 2.27 3.60 -4.16
C TYR A 168 2.81 4.38 -5.37
N SER A 169 3.44 3.67 -6.33
CA SER A 169 3.93 4.27 -7.57
C SER A 169 2.79 4.88 -8.39
N PHE A 170 1.67 4.17 -8.54
CA PHE A 170 0.48 4.70 -9.20
C PHE A 170 -0.01 6.00 -8.54
N CYS A 171 -0.08 6.04 -7.20
CA CYS A 171 -0.46 7.24 -6.49
C CYS A 171 0.50 8.41 -6.75
N LEU A 172 1.81 8.17 -6.71
CA LEU A 172 2.83 9.19 -6.98
C LEU A 172 2.75 9.72 -8.41
N PHE A 173 2.59 8.85 -9.41
CA PHE A 173 2.45 9.29 -10.80
C PHE A 173 1.14 10.04 -11.06
N ALA A 174 0.04 9.61 -10.45
CA ALA A 174 -1.22 10.33 -10.54
C ALA A 174 -1.15 11.72 -9.88
N LEU A 175 -0.48 11.82 -8.74
CA LEU A 175 -0.19 13.07 -8.06
C LEU A 175 0.68 13.99 -8.93
N LEU A 176 1.76 13.46 -9.51
CA LEU A 176 2.63 14.20 -10.42
C LEU A 176 1.84 14.72 -11.61
N ALA A 177 1.02 13.87 -12.27
CA ALA A 177 0.20 14.25 -13.41
C ALA A 177 -0.83 15.34 -13.06
N TRP A 178 -1.34 15.36 -11.83
CA TRP A 178 -2.20 16.44 -11.34
C TRP A 178 -1.42 17.76 -11.17
N HIS A 179 -0.16 17.72 -10.73
CA HIS A 179 0.66 18.92 -10.53
C HIS A 179 1.39 19.42 -11.78
N THR A 180 1.59 18.60 -12.82
CA THR A 180 2.31 18.98 -14.05
C THR A 180 1.90 20.33 -14.65
N PRO A 181 0.60 20.69 -14.74
CA PRO A 181 0.21 21.98 -15.32
C PRO A 181 0.69 23.22 -14.55
N ARG A 182 1.28 23.08 -13.37
CA ARG A 182 1.88 24.20 -12.62
C ARG A 182 3.33 24.48 -13.01
N PHE A 183 3.95 23.56 -13.75
CA PHE A 183 5.35 23.60 -14.16
C PHE A 183 5.51 23.85 -15.67
N LEU A 184 4.40 24.04 -16.39
CA LEU A 184 4.31 24.44 -17.78
C LEU A 184 3.72 25.84 -17.84
#